data_AF-A0AB34SNL4-F1
#
_entry.id   AF-A0AB34SNL4-F1
#
_cell.length_a   1.000
_cell.length_b   1.000
_cell.length_c   1.000
_cell.angle_alpha   90.00
_cell.angle_beta   90.00
_cell.angle_gamma   90.00
#
_symmetry.space_group_name_H-M   'P 1'
#
loop_
_entity.id
_entity.type
_entity.pdbx_description
1 polymer ?
#
loop_
_entity_poly.entity_id
_entity_poly.type
_entity_poly.pdbx_seq_one_letter_code
_entity_poly.pdbx_strand_id
1 'polypeptide(L)'
;MDEFENNEFEDKEMTIEKCLEAINETQNKIAEEESMKRIIRETLKEINEKEILEKDKNFKNAIENKFKRIEVLLSKKKVKNIIMRIMMFLVMTIFTFNGALNKAYANDYELNNIANTNLNNETSRDDIGAEAASENNNSNQNEIKSSKGVNKEGEEYSYDAVKINDKLKKGDYSNGGEKIVFLTFDDGTSTTVTPKVLKILDQYNIKATFFLMGKNIDNGGEAAKELVKEEYNSGHAIGNHSYSHDYNILYPGRTLNLESFKEDFNKNTKLLKSILGDDFSTRVIRCPGGYMSWKGMNQLDGYLNDNNMTYIDWNALSKDAEGKKKNADELFQNAVDTSKNKEIVVLLMHDTYGKEETAKSLPKIIEYFKNSGYEFKTLA
;
A
#
# COMPACT_ATOMS: atom_id res chain seq x y z
N MET A 1 24.41 48.34 26.99
CA MET A 1 24.56 47.16 27.87
C MET A 1 23.16 46.59 28.00
N ASP A 2 22.60 46.05 26.91
CA ASP A 2 21.22 45.54 26.83
C ASP A 2 21.07 44.70 25.54
N GLU A 3 21.89 43.66 25.40
CA GLU A 3 21.75 42.73 24.26
C GLU A 3 22.08 41.27 24.65
N PHE A 4 22.11 40.96 25.95
CA PHE A 4 22.45 39.63 26.46
C PHE A 4 21.33 38.91 27.23
N GLU A 5 20.13 39.51 27.37
CA GLU A 5 19.03 38.88 28.13
C GLU A 5 17.91 38.25 27.27
N ASN A 6 17.85 38.52 25.94
CA ASN A 6 16.74 38.02 25.12
C ASN A 6 16.94 36.61 24.54
N ASN A 7 18.17 36.09 24.44
CA ASN A 7 18.43 34.74 23.90
C ASN A 7 18.26 33.61 24.93
N GLU A 8 18.17 33.92 26.23
CA GLU A 8 18.02 32.91 27.27
C GLU A 8 16.54 32.57 27.59
N PHE A 9 15.60 33.41 27.14
CA PHE A 9 14.16 33.21 27.30
C PHE A 9 13.55 32.33 26.19
N GLU A 10 13.94 32.54 24.94
CA GLU A 10 13.49 31.73 23.79
C GLU A 10 13.94 30.26 23.89
N ASP A 11 15.16 30.00 24.38
CA ASP A 11 15.69 28.63 24.54
C ASP A 11 15.03 27.89 25.71
N LYS A 12 14.56 28.60 26.74
CA LYS A 12 13.81 28.03 27.87
C LYS A 12 12.36 27.71 27.49
N GLU A 13 11.69 28.55 26.70
CA GLU A 13 10.35 28.27 26.17
C GLU A 13 10.34 27.04 25.24
N MET A 14 11.32 26.95 24.33
CA MET A 14 11.50 25.79 23.45
C MET A 14 11.78 24.48 24.22
N THR A 15 12.34 24.59 25.43
CA THR A 15 12.60 23.44 26.32
C THR A 15 11.35 23.02 27.10
N ILE A 16 10.51 23.97 27.52
CA ILE A 16 9.24 23.70 28.23
C ILE A 16 8.22 23.05 27.27
N GLU A 17 8.12 23.52 26.04
CA GLU A 17 7.19 22.98 25.04
C GLU A 17 7.51 21.51 24.69
N LYS A 18 8.80 21.18 24.53
CA LYS A 18 9.27 19.79 24.34
C LYS A 18 9.00 18.91 25.57
N CYS A 19 9.09 19.46 26.78
CA CYS A 19 8.73 18.75 28.00
C CYS A 19 7.21 18.47 28.07
N LEU A 20 6.38 19.43 27.68
CA LEU A 20 4.92 19.27 27.62
C LEU A 20 4.49 18.25 26.57
N GLU A 21 5.15 18.24 25.41
CA GLU A 21 4.91 17.25 24.36
C GLU A 21 5.28 15.83 24.81
N ALA A 22 6.42 15.67 25.51
CA ALA A 22 6.83 14.40 26.10
C ALA A 22 5.90 13.93 27.23
N ILE A 23 5.38 14.86 28.05
CA ILE A 23 4.37 14.57 29.08
C ILE A 23 3.06 14.12 28.42
N ASN A 24 2.61 14.80 27.38
CA ASN A 24 1.39 14.45 26.64
C ASN A 24 1.52 13.10 25.93
N GLU A 25 2.66 12.80 25.29
CA GLU A 25 2.92 11.47 24.74
C GLU A 25 2.92 10.38 25.82
N THR A 26 3.51 10.67 26.98
CA THR A 26 3.55 9.73 28.10
C THR A 26 2.15 9.51 28.68
N GLN A 27 1.35 10.56 28.81
CA GLN A 27 -0.05 10.46 29.23
C GLN A 27 -0.91 9.71 28.21
N ASN A 28 -0.69 9.90 26.91
CA ASN A 28 -1.35 9.15 25.85
C ASN A 28 -0.99 7.66 25.90
N LYS A 29 0.29 7.32 26.12
CA LYS A 29 0.75 5.93 26.30
C LYS A 29 0.18 5.29 27.58
N ILE A 30 0.05 6.06 28.67
CA ILE A 30 -0.63 5.60 29.90
C ILE A 30 -2.14 5.40 29.65
N ALA A 31 -2.78 6.28 28.88
CA ALA A 31 -4.18 6.16 28.51
C ALA A 31 -4.43 4.95 27.58
N GLU A 32 -3.51 4.63 26.68
CA GLU A 32 -3.53 3.40 25.88
C GLU A 32 -3.38 2.14 26.76
N GLU A 33 -2.50 2.17 27.76
CA GLU A 33 -2.34 1.07 28.72
C GLU A 33 -3.62 0.85 29.54
N GLU A 34 -4.24 1.92 30.04
CA GLU A 34 -5.51 1.85 30.78
C GLU A 34 -6.69 1.46 29.89
N SER A 35 -6.71 1.92 28.63
CA SER A 35 -7.68 1.47 27.61
C SER A 35 -7.56 -0.03 27.36
N MET A 36 -6.34 -0.54 27.24
CA MET A 36 -6.09 -1.97 27.06
C MET A 36 -6.50 -2.79 28.29
N LYS A 37 -6.22 -2.29 29.51
CA LYS A 37 -6.72 -2.91 30.76
C LYS A 37 -8.24 -2.87 30.87
N ARG A 38 -8.90 -1.83 30.33
CA ARG A 38 -10.37 -1.73 30.28
C ARG A 38 -10.95 -2.73 29.29
N ILE A 39 -10.40 -2.82 28.07
CA ILE A 39 -10.81 -3.79 27.05
C ILE A 39 -10.66 -5.22 27.59
N ILE A 40 -9.55 -5.54 28.27
CA ILE A 40 -9.35 -6.84 28.90
C ILE A 40 -10.42 -7.11 29.97
N ARG A 41 -10.73 -6.13 30.83
CA ARG A 41 -11.78 -6.26 31.86
C ARG A 41 -13.19 -6.44 31.25
N GLU A 42 -13.51 -5.69 30.21
CA GLU A 42 -14.80 -5.78 29.51
C GLU A 42 -14.94 -7.12 28.77
N THR A 43 -13.87 -7.57 28.10
CA THR A 43 -13.82 -8.90 27.46
C THR A 43 -13.97 -10.02 28.49
N LEU A 44 -13.34 -9.91 29.67
CA LEU A 44 -13.51 -10.87 30.76
C LEU A 44 -14.94 -10.89 31.29
N LYS A 45 -15.59 -9.72 31.36
CA LYS A 45 -16.99 -9.61 31.79
C LYS A 45 -17.93 -10.26 30.77
N GLU A 46 -17.73 -10.00 29.47
CA GLU A 46 -18.50 -10.62 28.39
C GLU A 46 -18.31 -12.15 28.32
N ILE A 47 -17.11 -12.65 28.58
CA ILE A 47 -16.83 -14.10 28.66
C ILE A 47 -17.53 -14.74 29.86
N ASN A 48 -17.70 -13.99 30.96
CA ASN A 48 -18.36 -14.47 32.17
C ASN A 48 -19.90 -14.35 32.10
N GLU A 49 -20.42 -13.40 31.30
CA GLU A 49 -21.85 -13.18 31.05
C GLU A 49 -22.42 -14.08 29.93
N LYS A 50 -21.59 -14.51 28.95
CA LYS A 50 -21.99 -15.52 27.97
C LYS A 50 -21.80 -16.92 28.56
N GLU A 51 -22.92 -17.61 28.70
CA GLU A 51 -23.11 -18.96 29.25
C GLU A 51 -22.39 -20.09 28.46
N ILE A 52 -21.08 -19.98 28.22
CA ILE A 52 -20.28 -20.93 27.42
C ILE A 52 -19.16 -21.61 28.24
N LEU A 53 -19.11 -21.43 29.56
CA LEU A 53 -18.02 -21.98 30.38
C LEU A 53 -18.45 -22.92 31.51
N GLU A 54 -19.69 -23.41 31.53
CA GLU A 54 -20.11 -24.39 32.53
C GLU A 54 -19.75 -25.85 32.21
N LYS A 55 -19.41 -26.19 30.95
CA LYS A 55 -19.19 -27.60 30.57
C LYS A 55 -17.74 -28.10 30.65
N ASP A 56 -16.75 -27.24 30.83
CA ASP A 56 -15.35 -27.69 31.00
C ASP A 56 -14.56 -26.82 31.98
N LYS A 57 -14.57 -27.25 33.24
CA LYS A 57 -13.87 -26.61 34.36
C LYS A 57 -12.35 -26.57 34.15
N ASN A 58 -11.80 -27.48 33.34
CA ASN A 58 -10.37 -27.52 33.02
C ASN A 58 -10.00 -26.47 31.98
N PHE A 59 -10.87 -26.23 30.99
CA PHE A 59 -10.67 -25.18 29.99
C PHE A 59 -10.74 -23.77 30.61
N LYS A 60 -11.72 -23.54 31.50
CA LYS A 60 -11.83 -22.29 32.27
C LYS A 60 -10.55 -22.00 33.07
N ASN A 61 -10.09 -22.99 33.84
CA ASN A 61 -8.88 -22.88 34.63
C ASN A 61 -7.62 -22.70 33.78
N ALA A 62 -7.54 -23.32 32.60
CA ALA A 62 -6.41 -23.18 31.68
C ALA A 62 -6.31 -21.76 31.12
N ILE A 63 -7.45 -21.16 30.76
CA ILE A 63 -7.53 -19.79 30.26
C ILE A 63 -7.18 -18.79 31.36
N GLU A 64 -7.80 -18.89 32.55
CA GLU A 64 -7.52 -18.00 33.68
C GLU A 64 -6.04 -18.04 34.08
N ASN A 65 -5.42 -19.23 34.09
CA ASN A 65 -3.99 -19.38 34.38
C ASN A 65 -3.08 -18.79 33.29
N LYS A 66 -3.47 -18.87 32.01
CA LYS A 66 -2.71 -18.27 30.89
C LYS A 66 -2.73 -16.74 30.98
N PHE A 67 -3.89 -16.16 31.30
CA PHE A 67 -4.04 -14.72 31.47
C PHE A 67 -3.33 -14.18 32.72
N LYS A 68 -3.42 -14.88 33.85
CA LYS A 68 -2.69 -14.53 35.08
C LYS A 68 -1.17 -14.56 34.88
N ARG A 69 -0.67 -15.47 34.02
CA ARG A 69 0.75 -15.50 33.61
C ARG A 69 1.12 -14.29 32.74
N ILE A 70 0.25 -13.86 31.83
CA ILE A 70 0.48 -12.66 31.00
C ILE A 70 0.52 -11.41 31.88
N GLU A 71 -0.40 -11.27 32.83
CA GLU A 71 -0.44 -10.16 33.79
C GLU A 71 0.81 -10.11 34.70
N VAL A 72 1.31 -11.29 35.11
CA VAL A 72 2.57 -11.43 35.84
C VAL A 72 3.80 -11.11 34.96
N LEU A 73 3.78 -11.42 33.67
CA LEU A 73 4.86 -11.09 32.74
C LEU A 73 4.91 -9.58 32.46
N LEU A 74 3.76 -8.93 32.35
CA LEU A 74 3.62 -7.48 32.16
C LEU A 74 3.99 -6.69 33.43
N SER A 75 3.77 -7.24 34.62
CA SER A 75 4.12 -6.59 35.90
C SER A 75 5.58 -6.77 36.34
N LYS A 76 6.36 -7.63 35.68
CA LYS A 76 7.77 -7.85 36.04
C LYS A 76 8.66 -6.68 35.57
N LYS A 77 9.02 -5.82 36.52
CA LYS A 77 9.95 -4.66 36.42
C LYS A 77 11.22 -4.92 35.57
N LYS A 78 11.70 -6.18 35.48
CA LYS A 78 12.85 -6.58 34.64
C LYS A 78 12.55 -6.50 33.12
N VAL A 79 11.33 -6.80 32.66
CA VAL A 79 10.97 -6.73 31.23
C VAL A 79 10.86 -5.28 30.77
N LYS A 80 10.25 -4.41 31.59
CA LYS A 80 10.23 -2.95 31.39
C LYS A 80 11.65 -2.35 31.29
N ASN A 81 12.57 -2.80 32.15
CA ASN A 81 13.96 -2.32 32.14
C ASN A 81 14.78 -2.86 30.95
N ILE A 82 14.50 -4.07 30.47
CA ILE A 82 15.16 -4.62 29.27
C ILE A 82 14.66 -3.89 28.02
N ILE A 83 13.35 -3.68 27.89
CA ILE A 83 12.75 -2.93 26.78
C ILE A 83 13.23 -1.47 26.78
N MET A 84 13.25 -0.81 27.94
CA MET A 84 13.81 0.55 28.04
C MET A 84 15.31 0.59 27.70
N ARG A 85 16.10 -0.41 28.10
CA ARG A 85 17.53 -0.47 27.74
C ARG A 85 17.72 -0.69 26.24
N ILE A 86 16.92 -1.54 25.60
CA ILE A 86 16.96 -1.76 24.14
C ILE A 86 16.53 -0.49 23.39
N MET A 87 15.47 0.19 23.84
CA MET A 87 15.04 1.46 23.25
C MET A 87 16.07 2.58 23.45
N MET A 88 16.67 2.68 24.63
CA MET A 88 17.72 3.67 24.92
C MET A 88 19.01 3.38 24.11
N PHE A 89 19.32 2.11 23.86
CA PHE A 89 20.42 1.70 22.97
C PHE A 89 20.12 2.03 21.50
N LEU A 90 18.89 1.79 21.03
CA LEU A 90 18.44 2.18 19.68
C LEU A 90 18.48 3.70 19.47
N VAL A 91 18.02 4.47 20.45
CA VAL A 91 18.08 5.94 20.43
C VAL A 91 19.53 6.42 20.42
N MET A 92 20.41 5.86 21.26
CA MET A 92 21.85 6.17 21.26
C MET A 92 22.52 5.85 19.91
N THR A 93 22.18 4.71 19.28
CA THR A 93 22.71 4.36 17.95
C THR A 93 22.26 5.35 16.88
N ILE A 94 21.02 5.84 16.94
CA ILE A 94 20.49 6.86 16.03
C ILE A 94 21.20 8.21 16.22
N PHE A 95 21.50 8.61 17.46
CA PHE A 95 22.24 9.84 17.75
C PHE A 95 23.72 9.76 17.32
N THR A 96 24.40 8.62 17.51
CA THR A 96 25.77 8.42 17.03
C THR A 96 25.84 8.34 15.50
N PHE A 97 24.80 7.81 14.85
CA PHE A 97 24.71 7.73 13.38
C PHE A 97 24.45 9.12 12.78
N ASN A 98 23.58 9.94 13.38
CA ASN A 98 23.37 11.33 12.96
C ASN A 98 24.58 12.25 13.20
N GLY A 99 25.36 12.01 14.27
CA GLY A 99 26.62 12.72 14.52
C GLY A 99 27.75 12.35 13.55
N ALA A 100 27.78 11.11 13.06
CA ALA A 100 28.75 10.65 12.05
C ALA A 100 28.35 11.07 10.63
N LEU A 101 27.05 11.10 10.29
CA LEU A 101 26.56 11.59 9.00
C LEU A 101 26.85 13.10 8.83
N ASN A 102 26.68 13.93 9.85
CA ASN A 102 27.01 15.36 9.71
C ASN A 102 28.52 15.67 9.57
N LYS A 103 29.41 14.72 9.89
CA LYS A 103 30.86 14.84 9.63
C LYS A 103 31.32 14.19 8.33
N ALA A 104 30.59 13.22 7.81
CA ALA A 104 30.90 12.57 6.53
C ALA A 104 30.34 13.34 5.31
N TYR A 105 29.24 14.07 5.47
CA TYR A 105 28.61 14.83 4.37
C TYR A 105 29.20 16.23 4.16
N ALA A 106 30.08 16.71 5.05
CA ALA A 106 30.79 17.98 4.89
C ALA A 106 32.15 17.86 4.16
N ASN A 107 32.64 16.65 3.88
CA ASN A 107 33.96 16.45 3.25
C ASN A 107 33.93 15.84 1.83
N ASP A 108 32.79 15.39 1.33
CA ASP A 108 32.71 14.70 0.02
C ASP A 108 32.21 15.58 -1.14
N TYR A 109 31.95 16.87 -0.88
CA TYR A 109 31.53 17.83 -1.91
C TYR A 109 32.70 18.57 -2.59
N GLU A 110 33.94 18.38 -2.15
CA GLU A 110 35.13 19.06 -2.71
C GLU A 110 36.11 18.15 -3.49
N LEU A 111 35.83 16.84 -3.63
CA LEU A 111 36.74 15.90 -4.32
C LEU A 111 36.24 15.40 -5.70
N ASN A 112 34.98 15.62 -6.06
CA ASN A 112 34.41 15.08 -7.32
C ASN A 112 34.35 16.08 -8.50
N ASN A 113 34.96 17.27 -8.37
CA ASN A 113 35.01 18.28 -9.44
C ASN A 113 36.41 18.51 -10.06
N ILE A 114 37.37 17.58 -9.88
CA ILE A 114 38.72 17.68 -10.49
C ILE A 114 39.07 16.48 -11.41
N ALA A 115 38.22 15.47 -11.56
CA ALA A 115 38.56 14.26 -12.31
C ALA A 115 38.05 14.16 -13.77
N ASN A 116 37.33 15.16 -14.30
CA ASN A 116 36.73 15.09 -15.66
C ASN A 116 37.15 16.21 -16.61
N THR A 117 38.40 16.66 -16.53
CA THR A 117 39.08 17.36 -17.62
C THR A 117 40.55 17.00 -17.59
N ASN A 118 40.94 15.97 -18.35
CA ASN A 118 42.22 15.82 -19.06
C ASN A 118 42.46 14.34 -19.38
N LEU A 119 42.34 13.99 -20.67
CA LEU A 119 43.31 13.21 -21.46
C LEU A 119 42.60 12.51 -22.62
N ASN A 120 42.43 13.26 -23.71
CA ASN A 120 42.61 12.72 -25.05
C ASN A 120 44.12 12.60 -25.34
N ASN A 121 44.46 11.68 -26.24
CA ASN A 121 45.78 11.27 -26.78
C ASN A 121 46.26 9.95 -26.14
N GLU A 122 46.55 8.87 -26.85
CA GLU A 122 46.89 8.67 -28.27
C GLU A 122 46.88 7.16 -28.59
N THR A 123 46.47 6.79 -29.83
CA THR A 123 46.99 5.66 -30.67
C THR A 123 46.80 4.19 -30.18
N SER A 124 46.46 3.15 -30.96
CA SER A 124 46.46 2.87 -32.41
C SER A 124 45.65 1.57 -32.67
N ARG A 125 45.04 1.44 -33.86
CA ARG A 125 45.01 0.29 -34.81
C ARG A 125 44.76 -1.13 -34.24
N ASP A 126 43.76 -1.90 -34.66
CA ASP A 126 43.61 -2.47 -36.01
C ASP A 126 42.14 -2.83 -36.38
N ASP A 127 41.90 -2.83 -37.70
CA ASP A 127 40.69 -3.13 -38.45
C ASP A 127 40.11 -4.56 -38.26
N ILE A 128 38.80 -4.70 -38.54
CA ILE A 128 38.20 -5.47 -39.67
C ILE A 128 36.72 -5.72 -39.33
N GLY A 129 35.83 -5.25 -40.21
CA GLY A 129 34.38 -5.26 -40.02
C GLY A 129 33.66 -6.56 -40.39
N ALA A 130 32.35 -6.55 -40.14
CA ALA A 130 31.35 -7.33 -40.87
C ALA A 130 29.96 -6.71 -40.64
N GLU A 131 29.30 -6.41 -41.76
CA GLU A 131 27.90 -5.97 -41.88
C GLU A 131 26.88 -7.04 -41.45
N ALA A 132 25.68 -6.54 -41.15
CA ALA A 132 24.37 -7.14 -41.38
C ALA A 132 23.94 -8.35 -40.53
N ALA A 133 22.85 -8.16 -39.78
CA ALA A 133 21.60 -8.87 -40.03
C ALA A 133 20.47 -8.26 -39.20
N SER A 134 19.52 -7.64 -39.88
CA SER A 134 18.18 -7.40 -39.38
C SER A 134 17.42 -8.73 -39.36
N GLU A 135 16.85 -9.08 -38.21
CA GLU A 135 15.78 -10.09 -38.17
C GLU A 135 14.57 -9.54 -37.42
N ASN A 136 13.64 -9.05 -38.25
CA ASN A 136 12.22 -9.05 -37.98
C ASN A 136 11.78 -10.44 -37.53
N ASN A 137 11.17 -10.55 -36.34
CA ASN A 137 10.27 -11.65 -36.05
C ASN A 137 8.95 -11.10 -35.54
N ASN A 138 8.07 -10.89 -36.53
CA ASN A 138 6.66 -10.61 -36.40
C ASN A 138 5.93 -11.97 -36.44
N SER A 139 5.49 -12.48 -35.30
CA SER A 139 4.51 -13.56 -35.10
C SER A 139 4.45 -13.84 -33.59
N ASN A 140 3.33 -13.98 -32.89
CA ASN A 140 1.96 -14.32 -33.23
C ASN A 140 1.03 -13.53 -32.31
N GLN A 141 0.03 -12.88 -32.90
CA GLN A 141 -1.23 -12.62 -32.21
C GLN A 141 -1.92 -13.97 -31.99
N ASN A 142 -1.58 -14.65 -30.89
CA ASN A 142 -2.47 -15.66 -30.34
C ASN A 142 -3.54 -14.92 -29.56
N GLU A 143 -4.80 -15.03 -30.02
CA GLU A 143 -5.99 -14.61 -29.29
C GLU A 143 -5.95 -15.17 -27.87
N ILE A 144 -5.54 -14.33 -26.93
CA ILE A 144 -5.74 -14.56 -25.51
C ILE A 144 -7.25 -14.44 -25.32
N LYS A 145 -7.93 -15.56 -25.04
CA LYS A 145 -9.31 -15.56 -24.55
C LYS A 145 -9.41 -14.50 -23.46
N SER A 146 -10.10 -13.40 -23.75
CA SER A 146 -10.16 -12.21 -22.90
C SER A 146 -10.73 -12.62 -21.53
N SER A 147 -9.92 -12.60 -20.47
CA SER A 147 -10.52 -12.56 -19.13
C SER A 147 -11.16 -11.19 -18.99
N LYS A 148 -12.45 -11.16 -18.74
CA LYS A 148 -13.20 -9.91 -18.71
C LYS A 148 -13.33 -9.43 -17.27
N GLY A 149 -12.20 -8.96 -16.71
CA GLY A 149 -12.20 -8.19 -15.45
C GLY A 149 -12.98 -6.88 -15.61
N VAL A 150 -13.32 -6.53 -16.85
CA VAL A 150 -14.12 -5.40 -17.27
C VAL A 150 -15.31 -5.90 -18.09
N ASN A 151 -16.41 -5.17 -18.13
CA ASN A 151 -17.53 -5.47 -19.04
C ASN A 151 -17.21 -4.99 -20.48
N LYS A 152 -18.13 -5.25 -21.42
CA LYS A 152 -17.95 -4.88 -22.84
C LYS A 152 -17.75 -3.37 -23.06
N GLU A 153 -18.42 -2.52 -22.29
CA GLU A 153 -18.30 -1.06 -22.43
C GLU A 153 -16.95 -0.56 -21.91
N GLY A 154 -16.45 -1.15 -20.83
CA GLY A 154 -15.16 -0.75 -20.26
C GLY A 154 -13.93 -1.21 -21.05
N GLU A 155 -14.08 -2.14 -22.02
CA GLU A 155 -12.98 -2.65 -22.85
C GLU A 155 -12.21 -1.54 -23.58
N GLU A 156 -12.87 -0.45 -24.00
CA GLU A 156 -12.22 0.68 -24.67
C GLU A 156 -11.27 1.49 -23.76
N TYR A 157 -11.45 1.36 -22.44
CA TYR A 157 -10.62 2.01 -21.43
C TYR A 157 -9.51 1.09 -20.90
N SER A 158 -9.51 -0.19 -21.29
CA SER A 158 -8.60 -1.18 -20.73
C SER A 158 -7.23 -1.19 -21.39
N TYR A 159 -6.20 -1.27 -20.55
CA TYR A 159 -4.82 -1.54 -20.94
C TYR A 159 -4.37 -2.87 -20.36
N ASP A 160 -3.50 -3.55 -21.12
CA ASP A 160 -2.88 -4.80 -20.72
C ASP A 160 -2.01 -4.59 -19.47
N ALA A 161 -2.47 -5.14 -18.34
CA ALA A 161 -1.78 -4.99 -17.06
C ALA A 161 -0.38 -5.60 -17.07
N VAL A 162 -0.08 -6.57 -17.94
CA VAL A 162 1.28 -7.17 -18.06
C VAL A 162 2.27 -6.11 -18.55
N LYS A 163 1.90 -5.35 -19.58
CA LYS A 163 2.74 -4.30 -20.15
C LYS A 163 3.01 -3.19 -19.15
N ILE A 164 1.99 -2.80 -18.38
CA ILE A 164 2.13 -1.79 -17.33
C ILE A 164 3.02 -2.32 -16.19
N ASN A 165 2.82 -3.57 -15.77
CA ASN A 165 3.66 -4.19 -14.73
C ASN A 165 5.14 -4.25 -15.15
N ASP A 166 5.43 -4.57 -16.41
CA ASP A 166 6.80 -4.58 -16.93
C ASP A 166 7.46 -3.19 -16.89
N LYS A 167 6.70 -2.13 -17.18
CA LYS A 167 7.16 -0.75 -17.01
C LYS A 167 7.43 -0.41 -15.55
N LEU A 168 6.53 -0.80 -14.64
CA LEU A 168 6.70 -0.61 -13.19
C LEU A 168 7.97 -1.31 -12.68
N LYS A 169 8.20 -2.57 -13.07
CA LYS A 169 9.39 -3.35 -12.68
C LYS A 169 10.70 -2.72 -13.16
N LYS A 170 10.70 -2.14 -14.36
CA LYS A 170 11.89 -1.49 -14.95
C LYS A 170 12.12 -0.06 -14.41
N GLY A 171 11.12 0.53 -13.75
CA GLY A 171 11.15 1.95 -13.39
C GLY A 171 11.11 2.89 -14.59
N ASP A 172 10.71 2.40 -15.76
CA ASP A 172 10.54 3.19 -16.99
C ASP A 172 9.08 3.64 -17.11
N TYR A 173 8.83 4.87 -16.67
CA TYR A 173 7.50 5.48 -16.70
C TYR A 173 7.30 6.38 -17.93
N SER A 174 8.20 6.32 -18.91
CA SER A 174 8.02 7.01 -20.19
C SER A 174 7.03 6.24 -21.10
N ASN A 175 6.41 6.98 -22.01
CA ASN A 175 5.39 6.51 -22.94
C ASN A 175 5.35 7.40 -24.21
N GLY A 176 6.52 7.87 -24.66
CA GLY A 176 6.64 8.61 -25.93
C GLY A 176 5.90 9.94 -25.95
N GLY A 177 5.66 10.56 -24.79
CA GLY A 177 4.92 11.82 -24.66
C GLY A 177 3.43 11.67 -24.36
N GLU A 178 2.85 10.48 -24.56
CA GLU A 178 1.46 10.19 -24.21
C GLU A 178 1.33 9.93 -22.70
N LYS A 179 0.47 10.68 -22.02
CA LYS A 179 0.30 10.57 -20.57
C LYS A 179 -0.95 9.76 -20.22
N ILE A 180 -0.77 8.73 -19.39
CA ILE A 180 -1.84 7.81 -18.98
C ILE A 180 -1.83 7.67 -17.46
N VAL A 181 -3.01 7.82 -16.86
CA VAL A 181 -3.23 7.58 -15.44
C VAL A 181 -4.21 6.45 -15.22
N PHE A 182 -3.83 5.54 -14.33
CA PHE A 182 -4.66 4.47 -13.80
C PHE A 182 -5.03 4.85 -12.37
N LEU A 183 -6.28 5.29 -12.17
CA LEU A 183 -6.83 5.43 -10.83
C LEU A 183 -7.15 4.02 -10.31
N THR A 184 -6.53 3.65 -9.18
CA THR A 184 -6.72 2.33 -8.59
C THR A 184 -7.17 2.45 -7.14
N PHE A 185 -8.15 1.65 -6.74
CA PHE A 185 -8.71 1.63 -5.40
C PHE A 185 -8.61 0.23 -4.80
N ASP A 186 -7.94 0.12 -3.66
CA ASP A 186 -7.77 -1.12 -2.91
C ASP A 186 -8.77 -1.20 -1.74
N ASP A 187 -9.04 -2.42 -1.29
CA ASP A 187 -9.82 -2.77 -0.09
C ASP A 187 -11.33 -2.48 -0.17
N GLY A 188 -11.86 -2.13 -1.35
CA GLY A 188 -13.29 -2.17 -1.61
C GLY A 188 -13.91 -3.55 -1.33
N THR A 189 -15.21 -3.69 -1.09
CA THR A 189 -16.24 -2.67 -1.35
C THR A 189 -16.81 -2.14 -0.04
N SER A 190 -16.68 -0.83 0.19
CA SER A 190 -17.22 -0.14 1.36
C SER A 190 -18.58 0.46 1.07
N THR A 191 -19.57 0.13 1.89
CA THR A 191 -20.92 0.69 1.77
C THR A 191 -21.00 2.20 2.07
N THR A 192 -19.92 2.84 2.55
CA THR A 192 -19.90 4.28 2.89
C THR A 192 -18.98 5.13 2.02
N VAL A 193 -17.98 4.53 1.37
CA VAL A 193 -16.96 5.25 0.59
C VAL A 193 -17.05 4.91 -0.89
N THR A 194 -17.16 3.64 -1.28
CA THR A 194 -17.32 3.22 -2.68
C THR A 194 -18.43 3.97 -3.42
N PRO A 195 -19.67 4.15 -2.86
CA PRO A 195 -20.71 4.91 -3.56
C PRO A 195 -20.33 6.36 -3.88
N LYS A 196 -19.51 6.99 -3.01
CA LYS A 196 -19.04 8.37 -3.23
C LYS A 196 -17.98 8.40 -4.33
N VAL A 197 -17.09 7.42 -4.35
CA VAL A 197 -16.08 7.27 -5.40
C VAL A 197 -16.76 7.04 -6.75
N LEU A 198 -17.69 6.08 -6.86
CA LEU A 198 -18.43 5.79 -8.08
C LEU A 198 -19.17 7.02 -8.61
N LYS A 199 -19.89 7.73 -7.73
CA LYS A 199 -20.58 8.97 -8.10
C LYS A 199 -19.64 10.01 -8.69
N ILE A 200 -18.44 10.19 -8.12
CA ILE A 200 -17.45 11.15 -8.63
C ILE A 200 -16.90 10.68 -9.96
N LEU A 201 -16.54 9.40 -10.10
CA LEU A 201 -16.03 8.86 -11.36
C LEU A 201 -17.05 9.02 -12.51
N ASP A 202 -18.32 8.77 -12.24
CA ASP A 202 -19.44 9.00 -13.17
C ASP A 202 -19.57 10.48 -13.57
N GLN A 203 -19.54 11.40 -12.59
CA GLN A 203 -19.60 12.85 -12.84
C GLN A 203 -18.50 13.36 -13.79
N TYR A 204 -17.31 12.74 -13.75
CA TYR A 204 -16.20 13.08 -14.64
C TYR A 204 -16.11 12.20 -15.89
N ASN A 205 -17.02 11.24 -16.07
CA ASN A 205 -17.03 10.21 -17.11
C ASN A 205 -15.68 9.47 -17.22
N ILE A 206 -15.18 8.96 -16.09
CA ILE A 206 -13.90 8.26 -15.98
C ILE A 206 -14.12 6.82 -15.51
N LYS A 207 -13.33 5.89 -16.05
CA LYS A 207 -13.22 4.52 -15.54
C LYS A 207 -11.97 4.35 -14.69
N ALA A 208 -12.02 3.40 -13.75
CA ALA A 208 -10.99 3.15 -12.75
C ALA A 208 -10.85 1.64 -12.54
N THR A 209 -9.82 1.22 -11.81
CA THR A 209 -9.62 -0.21 -11.45
C THR A 209 -9.86 -0.39 -9.95
N PHE A 210 -10.74 -1.31 -9.58
CA PHE A 210 -11.04 -1.65 -8.18
C PHE A 210 -10.44 -3.01 -7.84
N PHE A 211 -9.55 -3.04 -6.85
CA PHE A 211 -8.93 -4.24 -6.30
C PHE A 211 -9.72 -4.67 -5.07
N LEU A 212 -10.65 -5.60 -5.29
CA LEU A 212 -11.67 -5.93 -4.30
C LEU A 212 -11.20 -6.97 -3.28
N MET A 213 -11.50 -6.72 -2.00
CA MET A 213 -11.26 -7.63 -0.89
C MET A 213 -12.54 -8.35 -0.47
N GLY A 214 -12.51 -9.69 -0.52
CA GLY A 214 -13.70 -10.51 -0.26
C GLY A 214 -14.30 -10.34 1.13
N LYS A 215 -13.47 -10.19 2.17
CA LYS A 215 -13.96 -9.96 3.55
C LYS A 215 -14.76 -8.67 3.69
N ASN A 216 -14.42 -7.60 2.96
CA ASN A 216 -15.20 -6.37 3.01
C ASN A 216 -16.53 -6.51 2.28
N ILE A 217 -16.55 -7.20 1.14
CA ILE A 217 -17.78 -7.55 0.44
C ILE A 217 -18.72 -8.34 1.36
N ASP A 218 -18.22 -9.40 2.02
CA ASP A 218 -19.03 -10.22 2.92
C ASP A 218 -19.54 -9.42 4.13
N ASN A 219 -18.68 -8.61 4.76
CA ASN A 219 -19.06 -7.77 5.90
C ASN A 219 -20.11 -6.70 5.52
N GLY A 220 -20.02 -6.15 4.32
CA GLY A 220 -20.97 -5.17 3.80
C GLY A 220 -22.30 -5.77 3.33
N GLY A 221 -22.39 -7.11 3.25
CA GLY A 221 -23.60 -7.84 2.89
C GLY A 221 -24.10 -7.52 1.47
N GLU A 222 -25.42 -7.58 1.28
CA GLU A 222 -26.01 -7.38 -0.05
C GLU A 222 -25.72 -5.98 -0.62
N ALA A 223 -25.65 -4.95 0.23
CA ALA A 223 -25.33 -3.60 -0.23
C ALA A 223 -23.93 -3.51 -0.86
N ALA A 224 -22.93 -4.19 -0.29
CA ALA A 224 -21.60 -4.25 -0.91
C ALA A 224 -21.60 -5.07 -2.20
N LYS A 225 -22.36 -6.17 -2.27
CA LYS A 225 -22.49 -6.97 -3.50
C LYS A 225 -23.15 -6.20 -4.64
N GLU A 226 -24.17 -5.40 -4.35
CA GLU A 226 -24.79 -4.51 -5.35
C GLU A 226 -23.80 -3.44 -5.84
N LEU A 227 -22.96 -2.90 -4.95
CA LEU A 227 -21.90 -1.98 -5.35
C LEU A 227 -20.83 -2.64 -6.23
N VAL A 228 -20.46 -3.90 -5.98
CA VAL A 228 -19.58 -4.67 -6.88
C VAL A 228 -20.21 -4.81 -8.28
N LYS A 229 -21.53 -5.06 -8.35
CA LYS A 229 -22.24 -5.08 -9.64
C LYS A 229 -22.23 -3.70 -10.29
N GLU A 230 -22.42 -2.63 -9.52
CA GLU A 230 -22.39 -1.25 -10.02
C GLU A 230 -21.00 -0.87 -10.57
N GLU A 231 -19.92 -1.20 -9.87
CA GLU A 231 -18.54 -1.03 -10.34
C GLU A 231 -18.35 -1.71 -11.72
N TYR A 232 -18.70 -3.00 -11.81
CA TYR A 232 -18.54 -3.77 -13.03
C TYR A 232 -19.45 -3.27 -14.17
N ASN A 233 -20.72 -3.03 -13.90
CA ASN A 233 -21.72 -2.61 -14.89
C ASN A 233 -21.46 -1.20 -15.41
N SER A 234 -20.84 -0.34 -14.60
CA SER A 234 -20.46 1.02 -15.00
C SER A 234 -19.17 1.04 -15.83
N GLY A 235 -18.60 -0.12 -16.20
CA GLY A 235 -17.42 -0.24 -17.06
C GLY A 235 -16.10 -0.01 -16.35
N HIS A 236 -16.06 -0.08 -15.01
CA HIS A 236 -14.80 -0.13 -14.27
C HIS A 236 -14.17 -1.53 -14.39
N ALA A 237 -12.84 -1.60 -14.25
CA ALA A 237 -12.15 -2.87 -14.19
C ALA A 237 -12.11 -3.39 -12.75
N ILE A 238 -12.30 -4.69 -12.58
CA ILE A 238 -12.27 -5.41 -11.31
C ILE A 238 -11.01 -6.28 -11.29
N GLY A 239 -10.15 -6.02 -10.31
CA GLY A 239 -9.02 -6.84 -9.92
C GLY A 239 -9.29 -7.57 -8.60
N ASN A 240 -8.53 -8.64 -8.33
CA ASN A 240 -8.63 -9.38 -7.08
C ASN A 240 -7.57 -8.90 -6.07
N HIS A 241 -7.99 -8.60 -4.84
CA HIS A 241 -7.12 -8.14 -3.75
C HIS A 241 -7.13 -9.06 -2.52
N SER A 242 -7.17 -10.37 -2.76
CA SER A 242 -7.29 -11.40 -1.72
C SER A 242 -8.69 -11.43 -1.08
N TYR A 243 -8.99 -12.49 -0.34
CA TYR A 243 -10.18 -12.55 0.48
C TYR A 243 -9.95 -11.90 1.85
N SER A 244 -8.87 -12.27 2.54
CA SER A 244 -8.68 -11.93 3.96
C SER A 244 -7.86 -10.66 4.22
N HIS A 245 -6.94 -10.34 3.31
CA HIS A 245 -5.88 -9.33 3.49
C HIS A 245 -5.05 -9.56 4.79
N ASP A 246 -4.91 -10.82 5.22
CA ASP A 246 -4.15 -11.19 6.41
C ASP A 246 -2.71 -11.56 6.07
N TYR A 247 -1.78 -10.66 6.39
CA TYR A 247 -0.36 -10.87 6.13
C TYR A 247 0.23 -12.08 6.86
N ASN A 248 -0.32 -12.50 7.99
CA ASN A 248 0.19 -13.67 8.71
C ASN A 248 -0.18 -14.98 7.99
N ILE A 249 -1.25 -14.96 7.21
CA ILE A 249 -1.70 -16.10 6.38
C ILE A 249 -0.97 -16.08 5.05
N LEU A 250 -0.94 -14.93 4.38
CA LEU A 250 -0.38 -14.78 3.04
C LEU A 250 1.15 -14.79 3.04
N TYR A 251 1.77 -14.16 4.04
CA TYR A 251 3.21 -13.92 4.12
C TYR A 251 3.77 -14.22 5.52
N PRO A 252 3.61 -15.43 6.07
CA PRO A 252 4.12 -15.77 7.39
C PRO A 252 5.62 -15.46 7.50
N GLY A 253 6.00 -14.66 8.50
CA GLY A 253 7.39 -14.20 8.65
C GLY A 253 7.88 -13.31 7.49
N ARG A 254 6.98 -12.59 6.83
CA ARG A 254 7.22 -11.72 5.65
C ARG A 254 7.65 -12.46 4.38
N THR A 255 7.42 -13.77 4.30
CA THR A 255 7.75 -14.59 3.14
C THR A 255 6.47 -15.24 2.63
N LEU A 256 6.26 -15.20 1.31
CA LEU A 256 5.11 -15.80 0.65
C LEU A 256 4.89 -17.25 1.09
N ASN A 257 3.65 -17.56 1.50
CA ASN A 257 3.14 -18.91 1.49
C ASN A 257 2.21 -19.06 0.28
N LEU A 258 2.73 -19.70 -0.78
CA LEU A 258 2.02 -19.77 -2.06
C LEU A 258 0.69 -20.52 -1.97
N GLU A 259 0.59 -21.58 -1.17
CA GLU A 259 -0.66 -22.34 -1.05
C GLU A 259 -1.73 -21.55 -0.29
N SER A 260 -1.37 -20.93 0.85
CA SER A 260 -2.27 -20.02 1.56
C SER A 260 -2.72 -18.85 0.68
N PHE A 261 -1.80 -18.29 -0.11
CA PHE A 261 -2.10 -17.22 -1.06
C PHE A 261 -3.12 -17.68 -2.10
N LYS A 262 -2.89 -18.82 -2.76
CA LYS A 262 -3.81 -19.39 -3.75
C LYS A 262 -5.19 -19.64 -3.15
N GLU A 263 -5.27 -20.26 -1.98
CA GLU A 263 -6.54 -20.55 -1.32
C GLU A 263 -7.33 -19.26 -1.03
N ASP A 264 -6.66 -18.25 -0.49
CA ASP A 264 -7.28 -16.97 -0.14
C ASP A 264 -7.75 -16.19 -1.38
N PHE A 265 -6.91 -16.09 -2.41
CA PHE A 265 -7.28 -15.45 -3.68
C PHE A 265 -8.38 -16.21 -4.42
N ASN A 266 -8.33 -17.55 -4.45
CA ASN A 266 -9.36 -18.37 -5.07
C ASN A 266 -10.70 -18.27 -4.35
N LYS A 267 -10.69 -18.10 -3.02
CA LYS A 267 -11.90 -17.82 -2.26
C LYS A 267 -12.54 -16.51 -2.73
N ASN A 268 -11.75 -15.45 -2.92
CA ASN A 268 -12.25 -14.19 -3.44
C ASN A 268 -12.72 -14.29 -4.90
N THR A 269 -12.00 -15.01 -5.76
CA THR A 269 -12.42 -15.27 -7.15
C THR A 269 -13.80 -15.95 -7.21
N LYS A 270 -14.04 -16.94 -6.34
CA LYS A 270 -15.36 -17.60 -6.24
C LYS A 270 -16.46 -16.64 -5.77
N LEU A 271 -16.16 -15.78 -4.80
CA LEU A 271 -17.10 -14.76 -4.34
C LEU A 271 -17.48 -13.79 -5.46
N LEU A 272 -16.48 -13.24 -6.17
CA LEU A 272 -16.72 -12.32 -7.29
C LEU A 272 -17.56 -12.97 -8.40
N LYS A 273 -17.25 -14.22 -8.77
CA LYS A 273 -18.08 -14.99 -9.72
C LYS A 273 -19.52 -15.19 -9.24
N SER A 274 -19.72 -15.46 -7.95
CA SER A 274 -21.08 -15.60 -7.41
C SER A 274 -21.91 -14.32 -7.48
N ILE A 275 -21.26 -13.15 -7.61
CA ILE A 275 -21.90 -11.83 -7.69
C ILE A 275 -22.08 -11.40 -9.15
N LEU A 276 -21.05 -11.58 -9.97
CA LEU A 276 -20.95 -11.06 -11.34
C LEU A 276 -21.28 -12.10 -12.43
N GLY A 277 -21.48 -13.36 -12.04
CA GLY A 277 -21.76 -14.48 -12.93
C GLY A 277 -20.55 -15.38 -13.20
N ASP A 278 -20.81 -16.62 -13.61
CA ASP A 278 -19.77 -17.65 -13.80
C ASP A 278 -18.74 -17.31 -14.89
N ASP A 279 -19.15 -16.48 -15.86
CA ASP A 279 -18.33 -15.99 -16.97
C ASP A 279 -17.36 -14.86 -16.53
N PHE A 280 -17.60 -14.24 -15.37
CA PHE A 280 -16.70 -13.22 -14.84
C PHE A 280 -15.32 -13.84 -14.56
N SER A 281 -14.26 -13.19 -15.02
CA SER A 281 -12.89 -13.60 -14.71
C SER A 281 -11.97 -12.40 -14.79
N THR A 282 -11.04 -12.28 -13.85
CA THR A 282 -9.99 -11.26 -13.88
C THR A 282 -8.63 -11.93 -13.83
N ARG A 283 -7.69 -11.47 -14.67
CA ARG A 283 -6.29 -11.89 -14.67
C ARG A 283 -5.42 -10.98 -13.82
N VAL A 284 -5.94 -9.84 -13.38
CA VAL A 284 -5.19 -8.81 -12.67
C VAL A 284 -5.43 -8.93 -11.17
N ILE A 285 -4.33 -9.04 -10.43
CA ILE A 285 -4.36 -9.03 -8.97
C ILE A 285 -3.50 -7.89 -8.43
N ARG A 286 -3.76 -7.50 -7.19
CA ARG A 286 -2.80 -6.73 -6.40
C ARG A 286 -2.54 -7.47 -5.10
N CYS A 287 -1.26 -7.62 -4.75
CA CYS A 287 -0.88 -8.31 -3.53
C CYS A 287 -1.19 -7.39 -2.32
N PRO A 288 -1.84 -7.88 -1.24
CA PRO A 288 -1.96 -7.14 0.00
C PRO A 288 -0.61 -6.62 0.48
N GLY A 289 -0.50 -5.30 0.68
CA GLY A 289 0.75 -4.62 1.03
C GLY A 289 1.75 -4.41 -0.13
N GLY A 290 1.41 -4.79 -1.35
CA GLY A 290 2.25 -4.69 -2.55
C GLY A 290 3.22 -5.86 -2.72
N TYR A 291 3.41 -6.33 -3.96
CA TYR A 291 4.35 -7.41 -4.27
C TYR A 291 5.77 -7.06 -3.80
N MET A 292 6.18 -5.81 -3.98
CA MET A 292 7.49 -5.29 -3.57
C MET A 292 7.82 -5.42 -2.08
N SER A 293 6.82 -5.62 -1.21
CA SER A 293 6.98 -5.63 0.25
C SER A 293 7.43 -6.97 0.83
N TRP A 294 7.38 -8.04 0.04
CA TRP A 294 7.46 -9.42 0.53
C TRP A 294 8.64 -10.20 -0.06
N LYS A 295 9.04 -11.27 0.64
CA LYS A 295 10.10 -12.20 0.20
C LYS A 295 9.51 -13.46 -0.43
N GLY A 296 10.31 -14.18 -1.23
CA GLY A 296 9.92 -15.46 -1.82
C GLY A 296 8.90 -15.35 -2.96
N MET A 297 8.75 -14.16 -3.53
CA MET A 297 7.72 -13.86 -4.53
C MET A 297 7.97 -14.47 -5.91
N ASN A 298 9.16 -14.99 -6.18
CA ASN A 298 9.49 -15.69 -7.42
C ASN A 298 8.59 -16.91 -7.69
N GLN A 299 8.08 -17.56 -6.64
CA GLN A 299 7.13 -18.65 -6.78
C GLN A 299 5.75 -18.15 -7.22
N LEU A 300 5.37 -16.93 -6.82
CA LEU A 300 4.14 -16.29 -7.31
C LEU A 300 4.25 -15.97 -8.80
N ASP A 301 5.41 -15.48 -9.28
CA ASP A 301 5.61 -15.19 -10.70
C ASP A 301 5.33 -16.42 -11.58
N GLY A 302 5.87 -17.59 -11.19
CA GLY A 302 5.61 -18.85 -11.88
C GLY A 302 4.12 -19.21 -11.91
N TYR A 303 3.46 -19.17 -10.75
CA TYR A 303 2.02 -19.44 -10.66
C TYR A 303 1.18 -18.48 -11.52
N LEU A 304 1.49 -17.18 -11.47
CA LEU A 304 0.75 -16.18 -12.25
C LEU A 304 0.95 -16.41 -13.75
N ASN A 305 2.18 -16.64 -14.21
CA ASN A 305 2.46 -16.92 -15.61
C ASN A 305 1.71 -18.17 -16.11
N ASP A 306 1.73 -19.27 -15.35
CA ASP A 306 1.06 -20.53 -15.70
C ASP A 306 -0.47 -20.38 -15.79
N ASN A 307 -1.04 -19.43 -15.06
CA ASN A 307 -2.48 -19.14 -15.05
C ASN A 307 -2.84 -17.94 -15.91
N ASN A 308 -1.89 -17.43 -16.70
CA ASN A 308 -2.06 -16.24 -17.52
C ASN A 308 -2.53 -15.04 -16.67
N MET A 309 -2.05 -14.88 -15.45
CA MET A 309 -2.38 -13.78 -14.54
C MET A 309 -1.19 -12.83 -14.41
N THR A 310 -1.42 -11.62 -13.92
CA THR A 310 -0.37 -10.70 -13.50
C THR A 310 -0.75 -10.01 -12.21
N TYR A 311 0.25 -9.62 -11.44
CA TYR A 311 0.06 -8.63 -10.39
C TYR A 311 0.31 -7.22 -10.92
N ILE A 312 -0.18 -6.21 -10.21
CA ILE A 312 0.20 -4.82 -10.41
C ILE A 312 0.41 -4.12 -9.06
N ASP A 313 1.56 -3.47 -8.90
CA ASP A 313 1.81 -2.55 -7.79
C ASP A 313 1.39 -1.12 -8.20
N TRP A 314 2.11 -0.10 -7.75
CA TRP A 314 1.85 1.31 -8.02
C TRP A 314 3.17 2.09 -8.11
N ASN A 315 3.14 3.26 -8.74
CA ASN A 315 4.27 4.20 -8.78
C ASN A 315 3.91 5.60 -8.27
N ALA A 316 2.64 5.84 -7.90
CA ALA A 316 2.17 7.06 -7.26
C ALA A 316 1.19 6.71 -6.13
N LEU A 317 1.07 7.60 -5.14
CA LEU A 317 0.38 7.36 -3.88
C LEU A 317 -0.35 8.62 -3.42
N SER A 318 -1.62 8.49 -3.02
CA SER A 318 -2.27 9.51 -2.19
C SER A 318 -1.74 9.51 -0.75
N LYS A 319 -1.09 8.41 -0.34
CA LYS A 319 -0.65 8.12 1.03
C LYS A 319 -1.80 8.10 2.04
N ASP A 320 -3.00 7.75 1.61
CA ASP A 320 -4.17 7.60 2.49
C ASP A 320 -4.06 6.41 3.47
N ALA A 321 -3.09 5.51 3.28
CA ALA A 321 -2.76 4.40 4.17
C ALA A 321 -1.41 4.54 4.91
N GLU A 322 -0.69 5.65 4.74
CA GLU A 322 0.66 5.83 5.33
C GLU A 322 0.69 6.92 6.42
N GLY A 323 1.42 6.69 7.51
CA GLY A 323 1.70 7.72 8.51
C GLY A 323 0.44 8.26 9.22
N LYS A 324 0.49 9.53 9.65
CA LYS A 324 -0.64 10.19 10.32
C LYS A 324 -1.84 10.33 9.38
N LYS A 325 -3.04 10.41 9.96
CA LYS A 325 -4.28 10.73 9.23
C LYS A 325 -4.12 12.07 8.51
N LYS A 326 -4.52 12.09 7.23
CA LYS A 326 -4.44 13.25 6.33
C LYS A 326 -5.84 13.69 5.93
N ASN A 327 -5.99 14.99 5.67
CA ASN A 327 -7.20 15.53 5.05
C ASN A 327 -7.14 15.41 3.51
N ALA A 328 -8.26 15.70 2.84
CA ALA A 328 -8.37 15.62 1.39
C ALA A 328 -7.30 16.43 0.62
N ASP A 329 -6.92 17.61 1.10
CA ASP A 329 -5.94 18.46 0.43
C ASP A 329 -4.52 17.89 0.54
N GLU A 330 -4.15 17.35 1.70
CA GLU A 330 -2.90 16.63 1.90
C GLU A 330 -2.84 15.37 1.02
N LEU A 331 -3.94 14.63 0.87
CA LEU A 331 -4.01 13.46 -0.01
C LEU A 331 -3.84 13.83 -1.48
N PHE A 332 -4.52 14.90 -1.91
CA PHE A 332 -4.36 15.47 -3.25
C PHE A 332 -2.90 15.87 -3.51
N GLN A 333 -2.28 16.61 -2.58
CA GLN A 333 -0.90 17.05 -2.74
C GLN A 333 0.08 15.87 -2.85
N ASN A 334 -0.12 14.81 -2.05
CA ASN A 334 0.68 13.59 -2.16
C ASN A 334 0.51 12.90 -3.52
N ALA A 335 -0.72 12.81 -4.04
CA ALA A 335 -0.98 12.23 -5.36
C ALA A 335 -0.26 13.02 -6.47
N VAL A 336 -0.26 14.36 -6.39
CA VAL A 336 0.49 15.23 -7.29
C VAL A 336 1.99 15.00 -7.15
N ASP A 337 2.54 15.13 -5.94
CA ASP A 337 3.99 15.06 -5.71
C ASP A 337 4.58 13.71 -6.10
N THR A 338 3.86 12.62 -5.81
CA THR A 338 4.33 11.27 -6.15
C THR A 338 4.12 10.92 -7.62
N SER A 339 3.28 11.64 -8.37
CA SER A 339 3.07 11.39 -9.81
C SER A 339 3.91 12.28 -10.74
N LYS A 340 4.59 13.30 -10.21
CA LYS A 340 5.41 14.23 -11.01
C LYS A 340 6.40 13.50 -11.93
N ASN A 341 6.58 14.07 -13.13
CA ASN A 341 7.55 13.66 -14.15
C ASN A 341 7.38 12.22 -14.67
N LYS A 342 6.17 11.66 -14.59
CA LYS A 342 5.82 10.35 -15.14
C LYS A 342 4.87 10.53 -16.31
N GLU A 343 4.97 9.67 -17.32
CA GLU A 343 3.98 9.60 -18.39
C GLU A 343 2.97 8.49 -18.10
N ILE A 344 3.42 7.40 -17.46
CA ILE A 344 2.56 6.35 -16.90
C ILE A 344 2.44 6.49 -15.39
N VAL A 345 1.23 6.69 -14.90
CA VAL A 345 0.93 6.79 -13.47
C VAL A 345 -0.06 5.70 -13.06
N VAL A 346 0.33 4.82 -12.15
CA VAL A 346 -0.57 3.93 -11.42
C VAL A 346 -0.70 4.48 -10.01
N LEU A 347 -1.83 5.15 -9.74
CA LEU A 347 -2.08 5.83 -8.48
C LEU A 347 -2.82 4.89 -7.52
N LEU A 348 -2.16 4.56 -6.40
CA LEU A 348 -2.79 3.82 -5.30
C LEU A 348 -3.61 4.76 -4.40
N MET A 349 -4.86 4.36 -4.19
CA MET A 349 -5.83 4.91 -3.25
C MET A 349 -6.63 3.77 -2.63
N HIS A 350 -7.44 4.06 -1.61
CA HIS A 350 -8.33 3.07 -0.99
C HIS A 350 -9.75 3.61 -0.91
N ASP A 351 -10.73 2.81 -1.35
CA ASP A 351 -12.16 3.12 -1.24
C ASP A 351 -12.84 2.36 -0.08
N THR A 352 -12.04 1.91 0.90
CA THR A 352 -12.52 1.16 2.06
C THR A 352 -13.12 2.04 3.18
N TYR A 353 -13.66 1.41 4.23
CA TYR A 353 -14.22 2.09 5.41
C TYR A 353 -13.19 3.03 6.06
N GLY A 354 -13.63 4.26 6.40
CA GLY A 354 -12.77 5.27 7.03
C GLY A 354 -11.89 6.07 6.07
N LYS A 355 -12.05 5.87 4.75
CA LYS A 355 -11.33 6.60 3.69
C LYS A 355 -12.16 7.71 3.04
N GLU A 356 -13.04 8.36 3.80
CA GLU A 356 -13.88 9.46 3.28
C GLU A 356 -13.05 10.63 2.74
N GLU A 357 -11.86 10.89 3.29
CA GLU A 357 -10.96 11.93 2.78
C GLU A 357 -10.40 11.59 1.39
N THR A 358 -10.23 10.31 1.05
CA THR A 358 -9.85 9.85 -0.29
C THR A 358 -10.95 10.18 -1.29
N ALA A 359 -12.22 9.90 -0.96
CA ALA A 359 -13.34 10.29 -1.82
C ALA A 359 -13.44 11.82 -1.99
N LYS A 360 -13.15 12.59 -0.93
CA LYS A 360 -13.16 14.07 -0.99
C LYS A 360 -12.02 14.65 -1.81
N SER A 361 -10.85 14.00 -1.87
CA SER A 361 -9.71 14.49 -2.65
C SER A 361 -9.83 14.17 -4.14
N LEU A 362 -10.60 13.14 -4.48
CA LEU A 362 -10.72 12.59 -5.83
C LEU A 362 -11.07 13.62 -6.93
N PRO A 363 -12.00 14.59 -6.73
CA PRO A 363 -12.28 15.61 -7.74
C PRO A 363 -11.04 16.44 -8.13
N LYS A 364 -10.26 16.89 -7.13
CA LYS A 364 -9.03 17.66 -7.36
C LYS A 364 -7.95 16.82 -8.04
N ILE A 365 -7.84 15.54 -7.67
CA ILE A 365 -6.91 14.59 -8.31
C ILE A 365 -7.26 14.42 -9.79
N ILE A 366 -8.53 14.18 -10.10
CA ILE A 366 -9.02 14.03 -11.48
C ILE A 366 -8.73 15.31 -12.28
N GLU A 367 -9.08 16.47 -11.76
CA GLU A 367 -8.86 17.76 -12.42
C GLU A 367 -7.38 18.02 -12.70
N TYR A 368 -6.50 17.70 -11.75
CA TYR A 368 -5.06 17.81 -11.95
C TYR A 368 -4.56 16.96 -13.12
N PHE A 369 -4.95 15.68 -13.17
CA PHE A 369 -4.51 14.79 -14.25
C PHE A 369 -5.12 15.19 -15.60
N LYS A 370 -6.41 15.57 -15.66
CA LYS A 370 -7.05 16.11 -16.88
C LYS A 370 -6.30 17.35 -17.38
N ASN A 371 -6.07 18.33 -16.50
CA ASN A 371 -5.38 19.59 -16.86
C ASN A 371 -3.90 19.37 -17.23
N SER A 372 -3.31 18.28 -16.76
CA SER A 372 -1.93 17.89 -17.09
C SER A 372 -1.82 17.04 -18.37
N GLY A 373 -2.95 16.80 -19.05
CA GLY A 373 -3.03 16.09 -20.33
C GLY A 373 -3.04 14.56 -20.22
N TYR A 374 -3.40 14.01 -19.07
CA TYR A 374 -3.49 12.55 -18.90
C TYR A 374 -4.82 12.00 -19.40
N GLU A 375 -4.74 10.87 -20.10
CA GLU A 375 -5.87 10.00 -20.37
C GLU A 375 -6.09 9.03 -19.21
N PHE A 376 -7.35 8.76 -18.86
CA PHE A 376 -7.72 7.85 -17.79
C PHE A 376 -8.01 6.47 -18.34
N LYS A 377 -7.32 5.45 -17.82
CA LYS A 377 -7.42 4.06 -18.26
C LYS A 377 -7.55 3.10 -17.08
N THR A 378 -7.91 1.87 -17.41
CA THR A 378 -8.08 0.75 -16.47
C THR A 378 -7.11 -0.38 -16.78
N LEU A 379 -6.89 -1.28 -15.82
CA LEU A 379 -5.97 -2.42 -15.94
C LEU A 379 -6.78 -3.71 -16.06
N ALA A 380 -6.60 -4.47 -17.15
CA ALA A 380 -7.32 -5.72 -17.42
C ALA A 380 -6.43 -6.85 -17.95
#